data_AF-I4VTE6-F1
#
_entry.id   AF-I4VTE6-F1
#
_cell.length_a   1.000
_cell.length_b   1.000
_cell.length_c   1.000
_cell.angle_alpha   90.00
_cell.angle_beta   90.00
_cell.angle_gamma   90.00
#
_symmetry.space_group_name_H-M   'P 1'
#
loop_
_entity.id
_entity.type
_entity.pdbx_description
1 polymer ?
#
loop_
_entity_poly.entity_id
_entity_poly.type
_entity_poly.pdbx_seq_one_letter_code
_entity_poly.pdbx_strand_id
1 'polypeptide(L)' 'MTEQRDPTDLDYLTWVAEGRAAMVPADVSARLLAAGLLVQTGRDKVDRQRFELSPDGLDHIRSSDQ' A
#
# COMPACT_ATOMS: atom_id res chain seq x y z
N MET A 1 -20.03 4.51 10.16
CA MET A 1 -18.75 3.76 10.27
C MET A 1 -17.65 4.76 10.03
N THR A 2 -17.01 5.23 11.09
CA THR A 2 -15.84 6.10 11.01
C THR A 2 -14.67 5.24 10.56
N GLU A 3 -14.33 5.33 9.28
CA GLU A 3 -13.08 4.84 8.74
C GLU A 3 -11.96 5.70 9.33
N GLN A 4 -11.55 5.38 10.55
CA GLN A 4 -10.29 5.86 11.09
C GLN A 4 -9.24 5.35 10.11
N ARG A 5 -8.66 6.26 9.33
CA ARG A 5 -7.47 5.99 8.53
C ARG A 5 -6.35 5.96 9.54
N ASP A 6 -5.89 4.76 9.86
CA ASP A 6 -4.88 4.56 10.88
C ASP A 6 -3.54 5.09 10.36
N PRO A 7 -2.72 5.76 11.18
CA PRO A 7 -1.37 6.17 10.79
C PRO A 7 -0.50 4.99 10.29
N THR A 8 -0.93 3.76 10.58
CA THR A 8 -0.36 2.52 10.10
C THR A 8 -0.52 2.33 8.58
N ASP A 9 -1.58 2.84 7.95
CA ASP A 9 -1.78 2.72 6.50
C ASP A 9 -0.67 3.45 5.73
N LEU A 10 -0.20 4.60 6.24
CA LEU A 10 0.88 5.36 5.63
C LEU A 10 2.24 4.64 5.74
N ASP A 11 2.48 4.00 6.88
CA ASP A 11 3.68 3.18 7.10
C ASP A 11 3.72 2.01 6.10
N TYR A 12 2.59 1.35 5.87
CA TYR A 12 2.48 0.28 4.88
C TYR A 12 2.64 0.78 3.44
N LEU A 13 2.10 1.95 3.09
CA LEU A 13 2.35 2.55 1.77
C LEU A 13 3.84 2.85 1.58
N THR A 14 4.51 3.33 2.62
CA THR A 14 5.96 3.56 2.62
C THR A 14 6.72 2.24 2.45
N TRP A 15 6.32 1.17 3.13
CA TRP A 15 6.92 -0.15 2.96
C TRP A 15 6.77 -0.67 1.53
N VAL A 16 5.61 -0.44 0.89
CA VAL A 16 5.44 -0.78 -0.53
C VAL A 16 6.39 0.04 -1.41
N ALA A 17 6.56 1.34 -1.15
CA ALA A 17 7.52 2.20 -1.84
C ALA A 17 8.96 1.68 -1.73
N GLU A 18 9.33 1.16 -0.56
CA GLU A 18 10.64 0.56 -0.27
C GLU A 18 10.81 -0.86 -0.85
N GLY A 19 9.80 -1.42 -1.53
CA GLY A 19 9.82 -2.79 -2.05
C GLY A 19 9.56 -3.87 -1.00
N ARG A 20 9.12 -3.49 0.21
CA ARG A 20 8.73 -4.40 1.31
C ARG A 20 7.25 -4.76 1.29
N ALA A 21 6.60 -4.69 0.13
CA ALA A 21 5.18 -5.03 -0.03
C ALA A 21 4.81 -6.43 0.51
N ALA A 22 5.76 -7.37 0.52
CA ALA A 22 5.59 -8.72 1.08
C ALA A 22 5.41 -8.76 2.61
N MET A 23 5.74 -7.68 3.32
CA MET A 23 5.56 -7.54 4.78
C MET A 23 4.21 -6.92 5.14
N VAL A 24 3.48 -6.40 4.16
CA VAL A 24 2.16 -5.78 4.37
C VAL A 24 1.11 -6.87 4.59
N PRO A 25 0.30 -6.80 5.65
CA PRO A 25 -0.78 -7.76 5.88
C PRO A 25 -1.76 -7.80 4.70
N ALA A 26 -2.27 -9.00 4.38
CA ALA A 26 -3.18 -9.21 3.25
C ALA A 26 -4.49 -8.39 3.36
N ASP A 27 -4.98 -8.19 4.57
CA ASP A 27 -6.19 -7.37 4.83
C ASP A 27 -5.96 -5.89 4.49
N VAL A 28 -4.79 -5.37 4.90
CA VAL A 28 -4.38 -3.99 4.62
C VAL A 28 -4.13 -3.80 3.13
N SER A 29 -3.41 -4.70 2.47
CA SER A 29 -3.16 -4.58 1.03
C SER A 29 -4.46 -4.67 0.23
N ALA A 30 -5.42 -5.50 0.63
CA ALA A 30 -6.76 -5.53 0.02
C ALA A 30 -7.51 -4.21 0.20
N ARG A 31 -7.44 -3.59 1.40
CA ARG A 31 -8.05 -2.28 1.66
C ARG A 31 -7.40 -1.16 0.84
N LEU A 32 -6.06 -1.13 0.77
CA LEU A 32 -5.32 -0.12 0.01
C LEU A 32 -5.53 -0.28 -1.51
N LEU A 33 -5.69 -1.52 -2.01
CA LEU A 33 -6.13 -1.79 -3.38
C LEU A 33 -7.54 -1.28 -3.64
N ALA A 34 -8.49 -1.57 -2.72
CA ALA A 34 -9.87 -1.10 -2.84
C ALA A 34 -9.97 0.43 -2.79
N ALA A 35 -9.07 1.09 -2.06
CA ALA A 35 -8.93 2.54 -2.01
C ALA A 35 -8.22 3.14 -3.23
N GLY A 36 -7.70 2.33 -4.16
CA GLY A 36 -6.99 2.80 -5.35
C GLY A 36 -5.57 3.33 -5.05
N LEU A 37 -5.03 3.10 -3.86
CA LEU A 37 -3.69 3.54 -3.44
C LEU A 37 -2.58 2.57 -3.88
N LEU A 38 -2.95 1.31 -4.12
CA LEU A 38 -2.06 0.28 -4.66
C LEU A 38 -2.55 -0.21 -6.02
N VAL A 39 -1.60 -0.70 -6.81
CA VAL A 39 -1.84 -1.43 -8.06
C VAL A 39 -1.15 -2.78 -7.95
N GLN A 40 -1.88 -3.86 -8.23
CA GLN A 40 -1.30 -5.19 -8.33
C GLN A 40 -0.64 -5.35 -9.70
N THR A 41 0.70 -5.44 -9.73
CA THR A 41 1.46 -5.53 -10.98
C THR A 41 1.90 -6.94 -11.32
N GLY A 42 1.72 -7.90 -10.41
CA GLY A 42 1.84 -9.32 -10.70
C GLY A 42 2.03 -10.18 -9.47
N ARG A 43 2.60 -11.37 -9.69
CA ARG A 43 3.13 -12.23 -8.62
C ARG A 43 4.61 -12.47 -8.88
N ASP A 44 5.41 -12.40 -7.83
CA ASP A 44 6.83 -12.73 -7.86
C ASP A 44 7.05 -14.24 -8.05
N LYS A 45 8.28 -14.68 -8.35
CA LYS A 45 8.65 -16.08 -8.56
C LYS A 45 8.33 -16.98 -7.35
N VAL A 46 8.14 -16.40 -6.18
CA VAL A 46 7.75 -17.07 -4.93
C VAL A 46 6.23 -17.04 -4.65
N ASP A 47 5.39 -16.78 -5.67
CA ASP A 47 3.93 -16.58 -5.58
C ASP A 47 3.51 -15.42 -4.63
N ARG A 48 4.45 -14.55 -4.26
CA ARG A 48 4.15 -13.35 -3.48
C ARG A 48 3.52 -12.31 -4.39
N GLN A 49 2.35 -11.79 -4.02
CA GLN A 49 1.72 -10.70 -4.76
C GLN A 49 2.66 -9.48 -4.77
N ARG A 50 2.90 -8.94 -5.96
CA ARG A 50 3.68 -7.72 -6.16
C ARG A 50 2.71 -6.56 -6.29
N PHE A 51 2.89 -5.58 -5.40
CA PHE A 51 2.14 -4.35 -5.38
C PHE A 51 3.08 -3.19 -5.69
N GLU A 52 2.57 -2.22 -6.43
CA GLU A 52 3.20 -0.93 -6.65
C GLU A 52 2.25 0.18 -6.20
N LEU A 53 2.80 1.34 -5.88
CA LEU A 53 1.98 2.50 -5.53
C LEU A 53 1.30 3.06 -6.77
N SER A 54 0.04 3.41 -6.63
CA SER A 54 -0.63 4.27 -7.61
C SER A 54 -0.12 5.72 -7.46
N PRO A 55 -0.38 6.60 -8.46
CA PRO A 55 -0.11 8.02 -8.33
C PRO A 55 -0.75 8.62 -7.07
N ASP A 56 -1.97 8.21 -6.74
CA ASP A 56 -2.68 8.59 -5.51
C ASP A 56 -1.96 8.10 -4.25
N GLY A 57 -1.49 6.84 -4.23
CA GLY A 57 -0.69 6.31 -3.12
C GLY A 57 0.62 7.06 -2.89
N LEU A 58 1.29 7.46 -3.97
CA LEU A 58 2.50 8.29 -3.94
C LEU A 58 2.22 9.70 -3.41
N ASP A 59 1.14 10.34 -3.88
CA ASP A 59 0.72 11.66 -3.41
C ASP A 59 0.35 11.63 -1.93
N HIS A 60 -0.27 10.53 -1.48
CA HIS A 60 -0.65 10.35 -0.08
C HIS A 60 0.55 10.29 0.87
N ILE A 61 1.61 9.59 0.49
CA ILE A 61 2.88 9.55 1.24
C ILE A 61 3.47 10.96 1.32
N ARG A 62 3.55 11.67 0.18
CA ARG A 62 4.13 13.02 0.12
C ARG A 62 3.34 14.05 0.93
N SER A 63 2.02 13.99 0.89
CA SER A 63 1.15 14.91 1.62
C SER A 63 1.23 14.75 3.14
N SER A 64 1.71 13.60 3.63
CA SER A 64 1.85 13.32 5.06
C SER A 64 3.27 13.55 5.60
N ASP A 65 4.26 13.74 4.72
CA ASP A 65 5.66 14.07 5.07
C ASP A 65 5.89 15.58 5.29
N GLN A 66 4.88 16.43 5.04
CA GLN A 66 4.93 17.90 5.14
C GLN A 66 4.61 18.48 6.53
#